data_AF-A0A965CJ64-F1
#
_entry.id   AF-A0A965CJ64-F1
#
_cell.length_a   1.000
_cell.length_b   1.000
_cell.length_c   1.000
_cell.angle_alpha   90.00
_cell.angle_beta   90.00
_cell.angle_gamma   90.00
#
_symmetry.space_group_name_H-M   'P 1'
#
loop_
_entity.id
_entity.type
_entity.pdbx_description
1 polymer ?
#
loop_
_entity_poly.entity_id
_entity_poly.type
_entity_poly.pdbx_seq_one_letter_code
_entity_poly.pdbx_strand_id
1 'polypeptide(L)'
;MKFFTPARLISVALLLALAGCGMRFDTRAPWRDELEAKCLSSGAVQASAYIEPATRIDGPGACGMQQPFKVAAFANGTVGLTSRATMSCSAISSVDRWVKEIVEPAAQLYYGQRVEAMTVGSYSCRNQDSKWFARISEHSFGNAVDIMGFRFANGRKISVREGWRGSATDQAFLREITVNACDYFTTVLAPGSDSYHADHLHLDLMRHDTGYQRRICQPKLNFARRIKAPSTANQIAGLNYRPTASDQNATAVAEMNAPSGLPVTVPVPAARPIDPKVIALLPPEPESDDDGDFKGVY
;
A
#
# COMPACT_ATOMS: atom_id res chain seq x y z
N MET A 1 86.84 20.03 -21.49
CA MET A 1 85.99 18.96 -20.94
C MET A 1 84.70 19.59 -20.42
N LYS A 2 83.56 19.23 -21.02
CA LYS A 2 82.21 19.65 -20.61
C LYS A 2 81.82 18.84 -19.37
N PHE A 3 81.36 19.48 -18.29
CA PHE A 3 80.43 18.85 -17.35
C PHE A 3 79.44 19.90 -16.81
N PHE A 4 78.22 19.77 -17.32
CA PHE A 4 76.98 20.33 -16.79
C PHE A 4 76.48 19.41 -15.67
N THR A 5 75.98 19.95 -14.56
CA THR A 5 75.01 19.27 -13.66
C THR A 5 74.28 20.31 -12.79
N PRO A 6 73.04 20.02 -12.33
CA PRO A 6 71.90 20.85 -12.65
C PRO A 6 71.23 21.52 -11.44
N ALA A 7 70.42 22.53 -11.74
CA ALA A 7 69.50 23.19 -10.81
C ALA A 7 68.60 22.18 -10.09
N ARG A 8 68.54 22.28 -8.76
CA ARG A 8 67.58 21.55 -7.93
C ARG A 8 66.18 22.12 -8.18
N LEU A 9 65.42 21.47 -9.06
CA LEU A 9 63.98 21.67 -9.18
C LEU A 9 63.31 21.17 -7.90
N ILE A 10 62.67 22.08 -7.19
CA ILE A 10 61.75 21.79 -6.08
C ILE A 10 60.49 21.21 -6.72
N SER A 11 60.38 19.88 -6.75
CA SER A 11 59.13 19.21 -7.12
C SER A 11 58.14 19.31 -5.97
N VAL A 12 57.28 20.33 -5.99
CA VAL A 12 56.03 20.31 -5.24
C VAL A 12 55.10 19.32 -5.95
N ALA A 13 55.15 18.05 -5.53
CA ALA A 13 54.17 17.05 -5.92
C ALA A 13 52.84 17.41 -5.23
N LEU A 14 52.02 18.21 -5.91
CA LEU A 14 50.63 18.44 -5.53
C LEU A 14 49.87 17.13 -5.79
N LEU A 15 49.80 16.27 -4.77
CA LEU A 15 48.91 15.11 -4.76
C LEU A 15 47.47 15.64 -4.75
N LEU A 16 46.90 15.80 -5.94
CA LEU A 16 45.46 15.83 -6.17
C LEU A 16 44.90 14.48 -5.72
N ALA A 17 44.61 14.35 -4.43
CA ALA A 17 43.63 13.39 -3.94
C ALA A 17 42.28 13.80 -4.54
N LEU A 18 41.99 13.29 -5.74
CA LEU A 18 40.63 13.21 -6.23
C LEU A 18 39.86 12.45 -5.17
N ALA A 19 39.11 13.19 -4.35
CA ALA A 19 38.04 12.62 -3.57
C ALA A 19 37.16 11.86 -4.56
N GLY A 20 37.29 10.54 -4.56
CA GLY A 20 36.32 9.67 -5.19
C GLY A 20 35.01 9.93 -4.46
N CYS A 21 34.23 10.89 -4.96
CA CYS A 21 32.79 10.87 -4.77
C CYS A 21 32.34 9.57 -5.44
N GLY A 22 32.37 8.48 -4.66
CA GLY A 22 31.83 7.20 -5.06
C GLY A 22 30.36 7.44 -5.37
N MET A 23 30.05 7.55 -6.66
CA MET A 23 28.70 7.36 -7.14
C MET A 23 28.26 6.02 -6.57
N ARG A 24 27.37 6.05 -5.57
CA ARG A 24 26.68 4.84 -5.12
C ARG A 24 25.83 4.39 -6.29
N PHE A 25 26.38 3.51 -7.12
CA PHE A 25 25.59 2.68 -7.99
C PHE A 25 24.87 1.71 -7.05
N ASP A 26 23.78 2.17 -6.44
CA ASP A 26 22.93 1.29 -5.64
C ASP A 26 22.46 0.19 -6.59
N THR A 27 23.00 -1.01 -6.43
CA THR A 27 22.57 -2.18 -7.20
C THR A 27 21.33 -2.73 -6.55
N ARG A 28 20.38 -3.15 -7.39
CA ARG A 28 19.17 -3.84 -6.95
C ARG A 28 19.52 -5.06 -6.09
N ALA A 29 18.90 -5.17 -4.93
CA ALA A 29 19.19 -6.25 -4.00
C ALA A 29 18.75 -7.62 -4.57
N PRO A 30 19.61 -8.66 -4.59
CA PRO A 30 19.33 -9.94 -5.25
C PRO A 30 18.05 -10.66 -4.77
N TRP A 31 17.68 -10.48 -3.50
CA TRP A 31 16.48 -11.10 -2.94
C TRP A 31 15.18 -10.66 -3.62
N ARG A 32 15.17 -9.49 -4.28
CA ARG A 32 13.99 -8.99 -5.01
C ARG A 32 13.73 -9.86 -6.24
N ASP A 33 14.78 -10.21 -6.96
CA ASP A 33 14.69 -11.06 -8.15
C ASP A 33 14.33 -12.50 -7.77
N GLU A 34 14.87 -12.98 -6.64
CA GLU A 34 14.49 -14.27 -6.06
C GLU A 34 12.99 -14.29 -5.66
N LEU A 35 12.49 -13.22 -5.03
CA LEU A 35 11.08 -13.10 -4.65
C LEU A 35 10.16 -13.09 -5.88
N GLU A 36 10.50 -12.30 -6.91
CA GLU A 36 9.77 -12.28 -8.18
C GLU A 36 9.71 -13.68 -8.80
N ALA A 37 10.85 -14.34 -8.97
CA ALA A 37 10.93 -15.67 -9.56
C ALA A 37 10.12 -16.70 -8.76
N LYS A 38 10.18 -16.67 -7.42
CA LYS A 38 9.41 -17.58 -6.57
C LYS A 38 7.91 -17.34 -6.68
N CYS A 39 7.45 -16.09 -6.68
CA CYS A 39 6.03 -15.79 -6.85
C CYS A 39 5.49 -16.29 -8.20
N LEU A 40 6.26 -16.09 -9.26
CA LEU A 40 5.90 -16.58 -10.59
C LEU A 40 5.80 -18.10 -10.60
N SER A 41 6.78 -18.79 -10.00
CA SER A 41 6.79 -20.25 -9.92
C SER A 41 5.66 -20.82 -9.06
N SER A 42 5.12 -20.05 -8.10
CA SER A 42 3.99 -20.49 -7.28
C SER A 42 2.65 -20.37 -7.98
N GLY A 43 2.58 -19.72 -9.15
CA GLY A 43 1.34 -19.52 -9.90
C GLY A 43 0.32 -18.61 -9.19
N ALA A 44 0.77 -17.81 -8.21
CA ALA A 44 -0.09 -16.93 -7.42
C ALA A 44 -0.72 -15.80 -8.26
N VAL A 45 -0.10 -15.47 -9.39
CA VAL A 45 -0.60 -14.53 -10.39
C VAL A 45 -0.55 -15.22 -11.74
N GLN A 46 -1.65 -15.17 -12.48
CA GLN A 46 -1.76 -15.74 -13.82
C GLN A 46 -2.04 -14.62 -14.82
N ALA A 47 -1.44 -14.72 -16.00
CA ALA A 47 -1.71 -13.79 -17.09
C ALA A 47 -3.17 -13.87 -17.52
N SER A 48 -3.79 -12.72 -17.79
CA SER A 48 -5.17 -12.59 -18.22
C SER A 48 -5.37 -11.30 -19.01
N ALA A 49 -6.59 -11.03 -19.47
CA ALA A 49 -6.95 -9.74 -20.08
C ALA A 49 -6.80 -8.53 -19.14
N TYR A 50 -6.62 -8.76 -17.83
CA TYR A 50 -6.49 -7.71 -16.81
C TYR A 50 -5.09 -7.65 -16.20
N ILE A 51 -4.30 -8.71 -16.34
CA ILE A 51 -2.95 -8.83 -15.78
C ILE A 51 -2.06 -9.33 -16.91
N GLU A 52 -1.38 -8.40 -17.57
CA GLU A 52 -0.60 -8.67 -18.77
C GLU A 52 0.90 -8.62 -18.42
N PRO A 53 1.70 -9.64 -18.78
CA PRO A 53 3.15 -9.54 -18.66
C PRO A 53 3.70 -8.34 -19.42
N ALA A 54 4.67 -7.66 -18.83
CA ALA A 54 5.35 -6.52 -19.43
C ALA A 54 6.85 -6.80 -19.61
N THR A 55 7.49 -6.02 -20.48
CA THR A 55 8.93 -6.11 -20.68
C THR A 55 9.67 -5.72 -19.40
N ARG A 56 10.80 -6.41 -19.15
CA ARG A 56 11.76 -6.06 -18.09
C ARG A 56 11.99 -4.55 -18.04
N ILE A 57 12.04 -4.00 -16.83
CA ILE A 57 12.34 -2.60 -16.60
C ILE A 57 13.72 -2.51 -15.95
N ASP A 58 14.65 -1.85 -16.64
CA ASP A 58 15.98 -1.50 -16.16
C ASP A 58 16.06 0.02 -16.00
N GLY A 59 15.65 0.50 -14.82
CA GLY A 59 15.63 1.93 -14.51
C GLY A 59 16.98 2.45 -14.01
N PRO A 60 17.09 3.76 -13.75
CA PRO A 60 18.29 4.33 -13.12
C PRO A 60 18.62 3.66 -11.78
N GLY A 61 19.91 3.40 -11.54
CA GLY A 61 20.39 2.80 -10.29
C GLY A 61 19.79 1.40 -10.04
N ALA A 62 19.16 1.22 -8.89
CA ALA A 62 18.57 -0.06 -8.49
C ALA A 62 17.16 -0.30 -9.07
N CYS A 63 16.53 0.72 -9.63
CA CYS A 63 15.13 0.67 -10.04
C CYS A 63 14.89 -0.38 -11.13
N GLY A 64 13.77 -1.10 -11.05
CA GLY A 64 13.43 -2.05 -12.09
C GLY A 64 12.57 -3.21 -11.62
N MET A 65 12.31 -4.15 -12.52
CA MET A 65 11.64 -5.44 -12.28
C MET A 65 12.10 -6.39 -13.37
N GLN A 66 12.35 -7.66 -13.02
CA GLN A 66 12.74 -8.67 -14.01
C GLN A 66 11.55 -9.07 -14.87
N GLN A 67 10.40 -9.26 -14.24
CA GLN A 67 9.16 -9.70 -14.89
C GLN A 67 7.96 -8.90 -14.36
N PRO A 68 7.82 -7.63 -14.79
CA PRO A 68 6.69 -6.79 -14.39
C PRO A 68 5.39 -7.23 -15.07
N PHE A 69 4.26 -6.79 -14.51
CA PHE A 69 2.96 -6.87 -15.16
C PHE A 69 2.32 -5.49 -15.28
N LYS A 70 1.52 -5.29 -16.34
CA LYS A 70 0.51 -4.25 -16.41
C LYS A 70 -0.80 -4.79 -15.86
N VAL A 71 -1.38 -4.08 -14.91
CA VAL A 71 -2.63 -4.45 -14.24
C VAL A 71 -3.71 -3.44 -14.59
N ALA A 72 -4.84 -3.91 -15.10
CA ALA A 72 -6.01 -3.09 -15.40
C ALA A 72 -7.16 -3.33 -14.42
N ALA A 73 -7.19 -4.47 -13.72
CA ALA A 73 -8.21 -4.80 -12.74
C ALA A 73 -7.72 -5.90 -11.77
N PHE A 74 -8.32 -5.91 -10.58
CA PHE A 74 -8.22 -6.96 -9.58
C PHE A 74 -9.55 -7.73 -9.49
N ALA A 75 -9.59 -8.73 -8.62
CA ALA A 75 -10.77 -9.55 -8.38
C ALA A 75 -11.31 -10.18 -9.68
N ASN A 76 -10.40 -10.73 -10.49
CA ASN A 76 -10.70 -11.34 -11.79
C ASN A 76 -11.51 -10.41 -12.74
N GLY A 77 -11.15 -9.13 -12.76
CA GLY A 77 -11.80 -8.13 -13.62
C GLY A 77 -12.98 -7.40 -12.99
N THR A 78 -13.43 -7.82 -11.81
CA THR A 78 -14.59 -7.21 -11.17
C THR A 78 -14.28 -5.88 -10.48
N VAL A 79 -13.03 -5.60 -10.12
CA VAL A 79 -12.61 -4.30 -9.56
C VAL A 79 -11.58 -3.68 -10.50
N GLY A 80 -12.02 -2.74 -11.34
CA GLY A 80 -11.16 -2.07 -12.31
C GLY A 80 -10.16 -1.10 -11.68
N LEU A 81 -9.17 -0.67 -12.46
CA LEU A 81 -8.31 0.47 -12.13
C LEU A 81 -8.60 1.64 -13.07
N THR A 82 -8.66 2.86 -12.54
CA THR A 82 -8.85 4.06 -13.37
C THR A 82 -7.68 4.35 -14.30
N SER A 83 -6.50 3.82 -13.96
CA SER A 83 -5.31 3.79 -14.81
C SER A 83 -4.58 2.45 -14.63
N ARG A 84 -3.87 1.99 -15.67
CA ARG A 84 -3.10 0.73 -15.59
C ARG A 84 -1.94 0.89 -14.60
N ALA A 85 -1.83 -0.02 -13.65
CA ALA A 85 -0.70 -0.10 -12.74
C ALA A 85 0.43 -0.96 -13.31
N THR A 86 1.67 -0.69 -12.91
CA THR A 86 2.83 -1.57 -13.18
C THR A 86 3.36 -2.12 -11.87
N MET A 87 3.34 -3.44 -11.72
CA MET A 87 3.57 -4.09 -10.42
C MET A 87 4.32 -5.42 -10.55
N SER A 88 4.94 -5.85 -9.45
CA SER A 88 5.57 -7.17 -9.31
C SER A 88 4.52 -8.24 -8.98
N CYS A 89 4.85 -9.51 -9.25
CA CYS A 89 3.96 -10.65 -8.96
C CYS A 89 3.48 -10.67 -7.49
N SER A 90 4.39 -10.51 -6.53
CA SER A 90 4.05 -10.59 -5.10
C SER A 90 3.11 -9.45 -4.68
N ALA A 91 3.34 -8.24 -5.16
CA ALA A 91 2.49 -7.09 -4.86
C ALA A 91 1.08 -7.27 -5.46
N ILE A 92 0.98 -7.78 -6.68
CA ILE A 92 -0.31 -8.09 -7.33
C ILE A 92 -1.08 -9.12 -6.50
N SER A 93 -0.42 -10.21 -6.09
CA SER A 93 -1.05 -11.24 -5.26
C SER A 93 -1.58 -10.67 -3.94
N SER A 94 -0.79 -9.86 -3.23
CA SER A 94 -1.22 -9.24 -1.98
C SER A 94 -2.38 -8.26 -2.16
N VAL A 95 -2.35 -7.41 -3.19
CA VAL A 95 -3.44 -6.46 -3.47
C VAL A 95 -4.71 -7.19 -3.90
N ASP A 96 -4.62 -8.16 -4.81
CA ASP A 96 -5.79 -8.93 -5.27
C ASP A 96 -6.49 -9.65 -4.10
N ARG A 97 -5.71 -10.25 -3.20
CA ARG A 97 -6.22 -10.88 -1.98
C ARG A 97 -6.85 -9.88 -1.04
N TRP A 98 -6.17 -8.78 -0.71
CA TRP A 98 -6.72 -7.72 0.14
C TRP A 98 -8.02 -7.14 -0.44
N VAL A 99 -8.09 -6.94 -1.75
CA VAL A 99 -9.30 -6.46 -2.43
C VAL A 99 -10.45 -7.44 -2.26
N LYS A 100 -10.23 -8.73 -2.55
CA LYS A 100 -11.25 -9.78 -2.44
C LYS A 100 -11.70 -10.06 -1.01
N GLU A 101 -10.73 -10.15 -0.09
CA GLU A 101 -10.93 -10.64 1.27
C GLU A 101 -11.38 -9.51 2.22
N ILE A 102 -11.05 -8.25 1.93
CA ILE A 102 -11.30 -7.10 2.81
C ILE A 102 -12.08 -5.98 2.13
N VAL A 103 -11.58 -5.44 1.00
CA VAL A 103 -12.14 -4.20 0.41
C VAL A 103 -13.57 -4.42 -0.09
N GLU A 104 -13.81 -5.47 -0.87
CA GLU A 104 -15.14 -5.79 -1.39
C GLU A 104 -16.14 -6.07 -0.24
N PRO A 105 -15.83 -6.92 0.76
CA PRO A 105 -16.69 -7.10 1.93
C PRO A 105 -16.92 -5.80 2.73
N ALA A 106 -15.91 -4.92 2.85
CA ALA A 106 -16.07 -3.63 3.52
C ALA A 106 -17.00 -2.70 2.74
N ALA A 107 -16.88 -2.67 1.41
CA ALA A 107 -17.75 -1.88 0.56
C ALA A 107 -19.22 -2.33 0.71
N GLN A 108 -19.44 -3.64 0.74
CA GLN A 108 -20.76 -4.20 1.00
C GLN A 108 -21.27 -3.87 2.41
N LEU A 109 -20.40 -3.94 3.42
CA LEU A 109 -20.75 -3.68 4.81
C LEU A 109 -21.16 -2.22 5.07
N TYR A 110 -20.40 -1.26 4.52
CA TYR A 110 -20.57 0.16 4.83
C TYR A 110 -21.44 0.91 3.83
N TYR A 111 -21.48 0.47 2.57
CA TYR A 111 -22.25 1.14 1.52
C TYR A 111 -23.35 0.28 0.92
N GLY A 112 -23.35 -1.03 1.16
CA GLY A 112 -24.25 -1.97 0.46
C GLY A 112 -23.93 -2.07 -1.04
N GLN A 113 -22.70 -1.72 -1.44
CA GLN A 113 -22.27 -1.65 -2.83
C GLN A 113 -20.97 -2.42 -3.04
N ARG A 114 -20.80 -2.98 -4.24
CA ARG A 114 -19.50 -3.45 -4.71
C ARG A 114 -18.62 -2.27 -5.17
N VAL A 115 -17.30 -2.44 -5.06
CA VAL A 115 -16.33 -1.56 -5.72
C VAL A 115 -16.35 -1.88 -7.21
N GLU A 116 -16.44 -0.83 -8.01
CA GLU A 116 -16.35 -0.92 -9.46
C GLU A 116 -14.94 -0.59 -9.94
N ALA A 117 -14.31 0.43 -9.35
CA ALA A 117 -12.95 0.80 -9.69
C ALA A 117 -12.17 1.43 -8.53
N MET A 118 -10.85 1.32 -8.59
CA MET A 118 -9.89 1.97 -7.68
C MET A 118 -9.00 2.95 -8.45
N THR A 119 -8.67 4.08 -7.82
CA THR A 119 -7.64 4.99 -8.31
C THR A 119 -6.34 4.70 -7.59
N VAL A 120 -5.31 4.30 -8.35
CA VAL A 120 -4.05 3.81 -7.78
C VAL A 120 -2.80 4.41 -8.43
N GLY A 121 -1.76 4.56 -7.62
CA GLY A 121 -0.42 4.94 -7.98
C GLY A 121 0.45 3.70 -7.89
N SER A 122 1.37 3.53 -8.83
CA SER A 122 2.22 2.33 -8.90
C SER A 122 3.63 2.74 -9.34
N TYR A 123 4.37 1.83 -10.00
CA TYR A 123 5.77 2.00 -10.35
C TYR A 123 6.20 3.44 -10.66
N SER A 124 7.14 3.93 -9.86
CA SER A 124 7.80 5.21 -10.03
C SER A 124 9.22 5.08 -9.47
N CYS A 125 10.24 5.21 -10.31
CA CYS A 125 11.64 5.17 -9.86
C CYS A 125 11.99 6.46 -9.10
N ARG A 126 12.01 6.38 -7.76
CA ARG A 126 12.32 7.49 -6.86
C ARG A 126 12.74 7.01 -5.48
N ASN A 127 13.40 7.88 -4.73
CA ASN A 127 13.62 7.68 -3.30
C ASN A 127 12.31 7.83 -2.51
N GLN A 128 12.25 7.26 -1.30
CA GLN A 128 11.14 7.45 -0.38
C GLN A 128 10.90 8.94 -0.12
N ASP A 129 9.63 9.35 -0.16
CA ASP A 129 9.18 10.75 -0.07
C ASP A 129 9.87 11.70 -1.05
N SER A 130 10.44 11.16 -2.14
CA SER A 130 11.31 11.89 -3.09
C SER A 130 12.51 12.58 -2.43
N LYS A 131 12.97 12.07 -1.27
CA LYS A 131 14.10 12.64 -0.51
C LYS A 131 15.43 12.06 -1.01
N TRP A 132 16.37 12.93 -1.38
CA TRP A 132 17.66 12.55 -1.97
C TRP A 132 18.50 11.55 -1.16
N PHE A 133 18.43 11.60 0.18
CA PHE A 133 19.20 10.70 1.07
C PHE A 133 18.35 9.58 1.71
N ALA A 134 17.08 9.45 1.33
CA ALA A 134 16.24 8.37 1.82
C ALA A 134 16.52 7.06 1.07
N ARG A 135 16.04 5.94 1.65
CA ARG A 135 16.07 4.64 0.95
C ARG A 135 15.26 4.73 -0.34
N ILE A 136 15.59 3.92 -1.33
CA ILE A 136 14.79 3.80 -2.56
C ILE A 136 13.39 3.29 -2.21
N SER A 137 12.34 3.93 -2.76
CA SER A 137 10.95 3.56 -2.52
C SER A 137 10.63 2.18 -3.10
N GLU A 138 9.73 1.44 -2.46
CA GLU A 138 9.24 0.16 -2.98
C GLU A 138 8.46 0.30 -4.30
N HIS A 139 7.96 1.50 -4.62
CA HIS A 139 7.44 1.83 -5.95
C HIS A 139 8.48 1.65 -7.05
N SER A 140 9.76 1.89 -6.77
CA SER A 140 10.86 1.70 -7.73
C SER A 140 11.10 0.24 -8.12
N PHE A 141 10.44 -0.69 -7.43
CA PHE A 141 10.53 -2.13 -7.67
C PHE A 141 9.15 -2.74 -8.01
N GLY A 142 8.15 -1.90 -8.28
CA GLY A 142 6.75 -2.32 -8.48
C GLY A 142 6.16 -3.07 -7.28
N ASN A 143 6.75 -2.88 -6.10
CA ASN A 143 6.45 -3.63 -4.88
C ASN A 143 5.58 -2.82 -3.90
N ALA A 144 5.02 -1.70 -4.37
CA ALA A 144 4.14 -0.82 -3.63
C ALA A 144 2.97 -0.36 -4.50
N VAL A 145 1.90 0.07 -3.83
CA VAL A 145 0.73 0.71 -4.43
C VAL A 145 0.24 1.83 -3.52
N ASP A 146 -0.14 2.96 -4.12
CA ASP A 146 -0.80 4.07 -3.44
C ASP A 146 -2.28 4.07 -3.81
N ILE A 147 -3.18 3.93 -2.84
CA ILE A 147 -4.64 3.94 -3.08
C ILE A 147 -5.17 5.33 -2.77
N MET A 148 -5.69 6.02 -3.79
CA MET A 148 -6.21 7.40 -3.64
C MET A 148 -7.73 7.46 -3.53
N GLY A 149 -8.45 6.44 -4.01
CA GLY A 149 -9.90 6.47 -3.97
C GLY A 149 -10.58 5.28 -4.62
N PHE A 150 -11.91 5.26 -4.49
CA PHE A 150 -12.78 4.18 -4.94
C PHE A 150 -14.00 4.76 -5.65
N ARG A 151 -14.48 4.02 -6.64
CA ARG A 151 -15.79 4.21 -7.27
C ARG A 151 -16.61 2.95 -7.09
N PHE A 152 -17.85 3.09 -6.66
CA PHE A 152 -18.77 2.00 -6.34
C PHE A 152 -19.83 1.85 -7.44
N ALA A 153 -20.50 0.69 -7.48
CA ALA A 153 -21.45 0.35 -8.55
C ALA A 153 -22.65 1.30 -8.67
N ASN A 154 -23.04 1.99 -7.60
CA ASN A 154 -24.08 3.02 -7.64
C ASN A 154 -23.58 4.40 -8.11
N GLY A 155 -22.34 4.51 -8.57
CA GLY A 155 -21.72 5.76 -8.99
C GLY A 155 -21.10 6.58 -7.85
N ARG A 156 -21.27 6.19 -6.57
CA ARG A 156 -20.58 6.84 -5.44
C ARG A 156 -19.08 6.82 -5.69
N LYS A 157 -18.43 7.94 -5.40
CA LYS A 157 -16.97 8.06 -5.38
C LYS A 157 -16.53 8.52 -3.99
N ILE A 158 -15.41 8.01 -3.52
CA ILE A 158 -14.72 8.54 -2.35
C ILE A 158 -13.24 8.67 -2.67
N SER A 159 -12.61 9.74 -2.18
CA SER A 159 -11.16 9.85 -2.12
C SER A 159 -10.68 9.53 -0.70
N VAL A 160 -9.45 9.05 -0.56
CA VAL A 160 -8.82 8.86 0.75
C VAL A 160 -8.65 10.21 1.44
N ARG A 161 -8.19 11.23 0.70
CA ARG A 161 -8.03 12.61 1.18
C ARG A 161 -9.27 13.16 1.88
N GLU A 162 -10.43 13.08 1.24
CA GLU A 162 -11.67 13.65 1.79
C GLU A 162 -12.34 12.67 2.76
N GLY A 163 -12.39 11.38 2.41
CA GLY A 163 -13.06 10.36 3.21
C GLY A 163 -12.43 10.13 4.57
N TRP A 164 -11.13 10.38 4.74
CA TRP A 164 -10.43 10.11 6.00
C TRP A 164 -10.95 10.93 7.18
N ARG A 165 -11.45 12.13 6.91
CA ARG A 165 -12.12 13.02 7.87
C ARG A 165 -13.54 13.38 7.43
N GLY A 166 -14.09 12.64 6.47
CA GLY A 166 -15.40 12.89 5.87
C GLY A 166 -16.54 12.30 6.70
N SER A 167 -17.55 11.74 6.04
CA SER A 167 -18.69 11.13 6.73
C SER A 167 -18.26 9.98 7.66
N ALA A 168 -19.05 9.68 8.70
CA ALA A 168 -18.77 8.57 9.60
C ALA A 168 -18.64 7.23 8.85
N THR A 169 -19.43 7.04 7.79
CA THR A 169 -19.38 5.85 6.93
C THR A 169 -18.09 5.78 6.13
N ASP A 170 -17.62 6.90 5.56
CA ASP A 170 -16.35 6.93 4.81
C ASP A 170 -15.15 6.68 5.69
N GLN A 171 -15.15 7.30 6.87
CA GLN A 171 -14.14 7.04 7.89
C GLN A 171 -14.14 5.55 8.29
N ALA A 172 -15.31 4.95 8.50
CA ALA A 172 -15.40 3.55 8.90
C ALA A 172 -14.92 2.59 7.80
N PHE A 173 -15.32 2.82 6.55
CA PHE A 173 -14.83 2.03 5.40
C PHE A 173 -13.31 2.14 5.26
N LEU A 174 -12.76 3.36 5.23
CA LEU A 174 -11.32 3.57 5.04
C LEU A 174 -10.51 3.01 6.20
N ARG A 175 -10.98 3.14 7.45
CA ARG A 175 -10.31 2.55 8.62
C ARG A 175 -10.36 1.03 8.61
N GLU A 176 -11.50 0.43 8.24
CA GLU A 176 -11.63 -1.02 8.13
C GLU A 176 -10.62 -1.59 7.14
N ILE A 177 -10.56 -1.05 5.92
CA ILE A 177 -9.65 -1.58 4.89
C ILE A 177 -8.18 -1.33 5.27
N THR A 178 -7.87 -0.18 5.88
CA THR A 178 -6.49 0.18 6.28
C THR A 178 -5.98 -0.71 7.40
N VAL A 179 -6.77 -0.88 8.46
CA VAL A 179 -6.35 -1.67 9.62
C VAL A 179 -6.20 -3.15 9.27
N ASN A 180 -7.01 -3.66 8.34
CA ASN A 180 -6.85 -5.03 7.82
C ASN A 180 -5.74 -5.17 6.78
N ALA A 181 -5.37 -4.11 6.05
CA ALA A 181 -4.24 -4.13 5.10
C ALA A 181 -2.93 -4.55 5.77
N CYS A 182 -2.76 -4.23 7.05
CA CYS A 182 -1.61 -4.64 7.87
C CYS A 182 -1.34 -6.14 7.88
N ASP A 183 -2.35 -6.96 7.63
CA ASP A 183 -2.19 -8.41 7.59
C ASP A 183 -1.58 -8.85 6.25
N TYR A 184 -1.78 -8.10 5.15
CA TYR A 184 -1.33 -8.45 3.79
C TYR A 184 0.00 -7.79 3.39
N PHE A 185 0.30 -6.64 3.98
CA PHE A 185 1.44 -5.80 3.63
C PHE A 185 2.41 -5.64 4.79
N THR A 186 3.70 -5.47 4.49
CA THR A 186 4.73 -5.21 5.51
C THR A 186 4.84 -3.74 5.84
N THR A 187 4.37 -2.85 4.98
CA THR A 187 4.18 -1.42 5.27
C THR A 187 2.78 -0.99 4.87
N VAL A 188 2.09 -0.35 5.80
CA VAL A 188 0.83 0.36 5.59
C VAL A 188 0.97 1.74 6.20
N LEU A 189 0.92 2.78 5.37
CA LEU A 189 0.93 4.17 5.79
C LEU A 189 -0.34 4.84 5.25
N ALA A 190 -1.13 5.42 6.14
CA ALA A 190 -2.35 6.13 5.81
C ALA A 190 -2.33 7.57 6.35
N PRO A 191 -3.35 8.41 6.08
CA PRO A 191 -3.35 9.77 6.59
C PRO A 191 -3.25 9.82 8.11
N GLY A 192 -2.28 10.62 8.59
CA GLY A 192 -1.87 10.66 10.00
C GLY A 192 -0.59 9.87 10.31
N SER A 193 -0.01 9.13 9.36
CA SER A 193 1.34 8.57 9.50
C SER A 193 2.40 9.67 9.46
N ASP A 194 2.32 10.52 8.44
CA ASP A 194 3.13 11.72 8.23
C ASP A 194 2.42 12.63 7.18
N SER A 195 3.09 13.69 6.74
CA SER A 195 2.56 14.62 5.74
C SER A 195 2.54 14.08 4.30
N TYR A 196 3.37 13.09 3.97
CA TYR A 196 3.47 12.53 2.63
C TYR A 196 2.34 11.57 2.32
N HIS A 197 1.73 10.98 3.35
CA HIS A 197 0.63 10.02 3.23
C HIS A 197 -0.74 10.64 3.58
N ALA A 198 -0.89 11.96 3.43
CA ALA A 198 -2.09 12.68 3.86
C ALA A 198 -3.32 12.46 2.97
N ASP A 199 -3.14 11.99 1.73
CA ASP A 199 -4.19 11.91 0.72
C ASP A 199 -4.35 10.52 0.08
N HIS A 200 -3.56 9.53 0.50
CA HIS A 200 -3.61 8.16 -0.01
C HIS A 200 -3.22 7.12 1.05
N LEU A 201 -3.50 5.85 0.76
CA LEU A 201 -2.97 4.70 1.51
C LEU A 201 -1.76 4.16 0.75
N HIS A 202 -0.57 4.19 1.35
CA HIS A 202 0.62 3.54 0.82
C HIS A 202 0.76 2.13 1.39
N LEU A 203 0.81 1.15 0.49
CA LEU A 203 0.89 -0.27 0.82
C LEU A 203 2.10 -0.88 0.12
N ASP A 204 3.02 -1.49 0.85
CA ASP A 204 4.20 -2.14 0.26
C ASP A 204 4.60 -3.45 0.94
N LEU A 205 5.48 -4.20 0.26
CA LEU A 205 6.11 -5.43 0.75
C LEU A 205 7.60 -5.22 1.07
N MET A 206 7.98 -4.06 1.60
CA MET A 206 9.35 -3.76 2.02
C MET A 206 9.85 -4.80 3.02
N ARG A 207 11.04 -5.33 2.77
CA ARG A 207 11.76 -6.17 3.72
C ARG A 207 12.38 -5.31 4.83
N HIS A 208 11.78 -5.34 6.02
CA HIS A 208 12.25 -4.59 7.20
C HIS A 208 13.24 -5.35 8.09
N ASP A 209 13.27 -6.67 7.98
CA ASP A 209 14.17 -7.57 8.70
C ASP A 209 14.48 -8.82 7.86
N THR A 210 15.41 -9.67 8.32
CA THR A 210 15.82 -10.85 7.57
C THR A 210 14.71 -11.88 7.39
N GLY A 211 13.72 -11.94 8.28
CA GLY A 211 12.62 -12.92 8.29
C GLY A 211 11.28 -12.42 7.74
N TYR A 212 11.17 -11.17 7.27
CA TYR A 212 9.90 -10.55 6.83
C TYR A 212 8.81 -10.52 7.91
N GLN A 213 9.21 -10.48 9.18
CA GLN A 213 8.26 -10.51 10.31
C GLN A 213 7.87 -9.10 10.78
N ARG A 214 8.79 -8.14 10.66
CA ARG A 214 8.57 -6.77 11.09
C ARG A 214 7.63 -6.07 10.10
N ARG A 215 6.55 -5.52 10.64
CA ARG A 215 5.56 -4.72 9.90
C ARG A 215 5.52 -3.30 10.42
N ILE A 216 5.35 -2.35 9.51
CA ILE A 216 5.08 -0.95 9.79
C ILE A 216 3.61 -0.71 9.46
N CYS A 217 2.85 -0.34 10.48
CA CYS A 217 1.43 -0.06 10.35
C CYS A 217 1.13 1.24 11.06
N GLN A 218 0.97 2.31 10.28
CA GLN A 218 0.74 3.65 10.76
C GLN A 218 -0.39 4.35 9.96
N PRO A 219 -1.12 5.29 10.60
CA PRO A 219 -1.09 5.57 12.03
C PRO A 219 -1.69 4.40 12.83
N LYS A 220 -1.44 4.36 14.14
CA LYS A 220 -2.19 3.47 15.04
C LYS A 220 -3.60 4.00 15.21
N LEU A 221 -4.56 3.34 14.56
CA LEU A 221 -5.97 3.66 14.63
C LEU A 221 -6.63 2.90 15.78
N ASN A 222 -7.38 3.62 16.63
CA ASN A 222 -8.30 2.99 17.57
C ASN A 222 -9.60 2.64 16.81
N PHE A 223 -9.61 1.48 16.16
CA PHE A 223 -10.72 1.03 15.34
C PHE A 223 -10.91 -0.48 15.50
N ALA A 224 -12.10 -0.91 15.89
CA ALA A 224 -12.44 -2.32 16.02
C ALA A 224 -12.81 -2.89 14.63
N ARG A 225 -11.99 -3.81 14.12
CA ARG A 225 -12.22 -4.51 12.86
C ARG A 225 -13.55 -5.25 12.90
N ARG A 226 -14.37 -5.11 11.86
CA ARG A 226 -15.62 -5.88 11.69
C ARG A 226 -15.46 -7.03 10.70
N ILE A 227 -14.44 -6.97 9.85
CA ILE A 227 -14.07 -8.04 8.92
C ILE A 227 -12.85 -8.76 9.50
N LYS A 228 -12.92 -10.09 9.51
CA LYS A 228 -11.82 -10.95 9.94
C LYS A 228 -11.05 -11.41 8.71
N ALA A 229 -9.79 -11.00 8.60
CA ALA A 229 -8.88 -11.54 7.60
C ALA A 229 -8.67 -13.06 7.83
N PRO A 230 -8.51 -13.86 6.76
CA PRO A 230 -8.20 -15.27 6.92
C PRO A 230 -6.82 -15.47 7.55
N SER A 231 -6.59 -16.64 8.17
CA SER A 231 -5.31 -16.97 8.81
C SER A 231 -4.12 -16.95 7.86
N THR A 232 -4.37 -17.00 6.54
CA THR A 232 -3.37 -16.93 5.48
C THR A 232 -3.10 -15.50 4.99
N ALA A 233 -3.75 -14.47 5.54
CA ALA A 233 -3.59 -13.07 5.09
C ALA A 233 -2.13 -12.60 5.07
N ASN A 234 -1.33 -13.06 6.03
CA ASN A 234 0.10 -12.75 6.14
C ASN A 234 1.03 -13.48 5.16
N GLN A 235 0.51 -14.42 4.37
CA GLN A 235 1.30 -15.15 3.39
C GLN A 235 1.52 -14.29 2.13
N ILE A 236 2.78 -13.94 1.89
CA ILE A 236 3.22 -13.22 0.69
C ILE A 236 3.69 -14.24 -0.34
N ALA A 237 3.13 -14.19 -1.55
CA ALA A 237 3.54 -15.06 -2.64
C ALA A 237 5.03 -14.90 -2.96
N GLY A 238 5.73 -16.03 -3.03
CA GLY A 238 7.19 -16.09 -3.25
C GLY A 238 8.04 -16.05 -1.97
N LEU A 239 7.45 -15.80 -0.80
CA LEU A 239 8.10 -16.04 0.49
C LEU A 239 7.67 -17.40 1.05
N ASN A 240 8.65 -18.24 1.42
CA ASN A 240 8.39 -19.39 2.28
C ASN A 240 8.17 -18.88 3.71
N TYR A 241 7.00 -18.31 3.97
CA TYR A 241 6.62 -17.88 5.31
C TYR A 241 6.43 -19.12 6.18
N ARG A 242 7.31 -19.30 7.17
CA ARG A 242 7.06 -20.19 8.31
C ARG A 242 6.42 -19.32 9.41
N PRO A 243 5.10 -19.45 9.69
CA PRO A 243 4.47 -18.71 10.77
C PRO A 243 5.20 -18.98 12.09
N THR A 244 5.44 -17.95 12.89
CA THR A 244 5.98 -18.12 14.24
C THR A 244 4.83 -18.39 15.23
N ALA A 245 5.11 -19.02 16.36
CA ALA A 245 4.09 -19.33 17.38
C ALA A 245 3.38 -18.07 17.94
N SER A 246 3.96 -16.87 17.81
CA SER A 246 3.30 -15.61 18.19
C SER A 246 2.21 -15.18 17.21
N ASP A 247 2.30 -15.56 15.93
CA ASP A 247 1.30 -15.23 14.91
C ASP A 247 0.01 -16.03 15.12
N GLN A 248 0.12 -17.22 15.70
CA GLN A 248 -1.01 -18.08 16.08
C GLN A 248 -1.76 -17.53 17.31
N ASN A 249 -1.03 -16.90 18.25
CA ASN A 249 -1.60 -16.36 19.49
C ASN A 249 -2.29 -15.00 19.31
N ALA A 250 -2.01 -14.26 18.23
CA ALA A 250 -2.76 -13.05 17.88
C ALA A 250 -4.18 -13.35 17.35
N THR A 251 -4.47 -14.61 17.02
CA THR A 251 -5.79 -15.12 16.56
C THR A 251 -6.63 -15.78 17.66
N ALA A 252 -6.16 -15.83 18.90
CA ALA A 252 -6.94 -16.34 20.03
C ALA A 252 -7.97 -15.28 20.48
N VAL A 253 -9.01 -15.11 19.66
CA VAL A 253 -10.28 -14.53 20.13
C VAL A 253 -10.95 -15.63 20.94
N ALA A 254 -11.34 -15.31 22.18
CA ALA A 254 -12.07 -16.20 23.06
C ALA A 254 -13.19 -16.94 22.31
N GLU A 255 -13.12 -18.27 22.31
CA GLU A 255 -14.25 -19.11 21.93
C GLU A 255 -15.40 -18.83 22.90
N MET A 256 -16.33 -17.97 22.49
CA MET A 256 -17.64 -17.95 23.11
C MET A 256 -18.38 -19.20 22.65
N ASN A 257 -18.36 -20.23 23.51
CA ASN A 257 -19.30 -21.34 23.44
C ASN A 257 -20.72 -20.76 23.35
N ALA A 258 -21.38 -20.96 22.22
CA ALA A 258 -22.79 -20.67 22.08
C ALA A 258 -23.57 -21.69 22.93
N PRO A 259 -24.39 -21.28 23.91
CA PRO A 259 -25.38 -22.18 24.48
C PRO A 259 -26.53 -22.32 23.48
N SER A 260 -26.81 -23.57 23.13
CA SER A 260 -27.97 -23.95 22.34
C SER A 260 -29.27 -23.60 23.07
N GLY A 261 -30.13 -22.84 22.39
CA GLY A 261 -31.56 -22.74 22.65
C GLY A 261 -31.97 -21.65 23.64
N LEU A 262 -32.69 -20.64 23.14
CA LEU A 262 -33.91 -20.02 23.71
C LEU A 262 -34.43 -18.96 22.70
N PRO A 263 -35.76 -18.68 22.66
CA PRO A 263 -36.39 -17.95 21.56
C PRO A 263 -36.24 -16.43 21.72
N VAL A 264 -35.98 -15.72 20.62
CA VAL A 264 -35.90 -14.25 20.61
C VAL A 264 -37.11 -13.67 19.88
N THR A 265 -38.11 -13.26 20.67
CA THR A 265 -38.89 -12.05 20.38
C THR A 265 -38.51 -11.03 21.45
N VAL A 266 -37.71 -10.02 21.08
CA VAL A 266 -37.46 -8.84 21.92
C VAL A 266 -37.71 -7.59 21.05
N PRO A 267 -38.52 -6.61 21.50
CA PRO A 267 -38.83 -5.42 20.72
C PRO A 267 -37.65 -4.45 20.66
N VAL A 268 -37.48 -3.80 19.51
CA VAL A 268 -36.54 -2.69 19.29
C VAL A 268 -37.03 -1.45 20.08
N PRO A 269 -36.19 -0.82 20.92
CA PRO A 269 -36.57 0.42 21.58
C PRO A 269 -36.61 1.59 20.58
N ALA A 270 -37.62 2.44 20.68
CA ALA A 270 -37.78 3.63 19.84
C ALA A 270 -36.61 4.61 20.02
N ALA A 271 -36.17 5.20 18.91
CA ALA A 271 -35.16 6.26 18.89
C ALA A 271 -35.65 7.47 19.69
N ARG A 272 -34.76 8.03 20.54
CA ARG A 272 -35.05 9.26 21.27
C ARG A 272 -34.90 10.47 20.32
N PRO A 273 -35.78 11.49 20.42
CA PRO A 273 -35.63 12.73 19.67
C PRO A 273 -34.31 13.44 20.02
N ILE A 274 -33.66 14.00 19.02
CA ILE A 274 -32.46 14.83 19.18
C ILE A 274 -32.87 16.21 19.72
N ASP A 275 -32.16 16.72 20.71
CA ASP A 275 -32.40 18.02 21.35
C ASP A 275 -32.32 19.17 20.31
N PRO A 276 -33.36 20.02 20.18
CA PRO A 276 -33.37 21.16 19.26
C PRO A 276 -32.20 22.13 19.45
N LYS A 277 -31.61 22.22 20.65
CA LYS A 277 -30.44 23.06 20.92
C LYS A 277 -29.17 22.54 20.25
N VAL A 278 -29.09 21.24 19.97
CA VAL A 278 -27.98 20.63 19.24
C VAL A 278 -28.07 20.93 17.74
N ILE A 279 -29.29 21.06 17.21
CA ILE A 279 -29.53 21.41 15.80
C ILE A 279 -29.12 22.87 15.52
N ALA A 280 -29.33 23.78 16.46
CA ALA A 280 -29.01 25.21 16.30
C ALA A 280 -27.50 25.53 16.36
N LEU A 281 -26.65 24.55 16.69
CA LEU A 281 -25.18 24.69 16.75
C LEU A 281 -24.48 24.11 15.52
N LEU A 282 -25.24 23.56 14.57
CA LEU A 282 -24.70 23.05 13.32
C LEU A 282 -24.37 24.24 12.38
N PRO A 283 -23.16 24.29 11.80
CA PRO A 283 -22.82 25.30 10.81
C PRO A 283 -23.70 25.15 9.56
N PRO A 284 -23.98 26.25 8.82
CA PRO A 284 -24.74 26.17 7.57
C PRO A 284 -24.01 25.27 6.56
N GLU A 285 -24.77 24.47 5.83
CA GLU A 285 -24.22 23.58 4.81
C GLU A 285 -23.53 24.39 3.71
N PRO A 286 -22.32 24.02 3.28
CA PRO A 286 -21.66 24.67 2.16
C PRO A 286 -22.34 24.27 0.84
N GLU A 287 -22.61 25.28 0.00
CA GLU A 287 -23.07 25.08 -1.38
C GLU A 287 -22.04 24.27 -2.18
N SER A 288 -22.51 23.24 -2.88
CA SER A 288 -21.72 22.42 -3.77
C SER A 288 -21.62 23.06 -5.16
N ASP A 289 -20.42 23.48 -5.55
CA ASP A 289 -20.12 23.85 -6.94
C ASP A 289 -19.89 22.58 -7.79
N ASP A 290 -20.52 22.55 -8.96
CA ASP A 290 -20.88 21.36 -9.77
C ASP A 290 -19.76 20.82 -10.68
N ASP A 291 -18.50 21.22 -10.47
CA ASP A 291 -17.41 20.92 -11.41
C ASP A 291 -16.42 19.89 -10.85
N GLY A 292 -16.82 18.62 -10.90
CA GLY A 292 -16.09 17.44 -10.43
C GLY A 292 -14.80 17.08 -11.17
N ASP A 293 -13.85 18.01 -11.31
CA ASP A 293 -12.52 17.77 -11.91
C ASP A 293 -11.41 17.77 -10.85
N PHE A 294 -11.10 16.59 -10.31
CA PHE A 294 -9.97 16.41 -9.41
C PHE A 294 -8.69 16.25 -10.23
N LYS A 295 -8.04 17.38 -10.54
CA LYS A 295 -6.69 17.38 -11.12
C LYS A 295 -5.68 16.93 -10.07
N GLY A 296 -5.26 15.67 -10.15
CA GLY A 296 -4.11 15.15 -9.42
C GLY A 296 -2.85 15.92 -9.82
N VAL A 297 -2.14 16.47 -8.83
CA VAL A 297 -0.83 17.10 -8.99
C VAL A 297 0.20 16.15 -8.35
N TYR A 298 1.27 15.93 -9.13
CA TYR A 298 2.40 15.01 -8.92
C TYR A 298 3.21 15.24 -7.64
#